data_AF-A0A9Q3PAR6-F1
#
_entry.id   AF-A0A9Q3PAR6-F1
#
_cell.length_a   1.000
_cell.length_b   1.000
_cell.length_c   1.000
_cell.angle_alpha   90.00
_cell.angle_beta   90.00
_cell.angle_gamma   90.00
#
_symmetry.space_group_name_H-M   'P 1'
#
loop_
_entity.id
_entity.type
_entity.pdbx_description
1 polymer ?
#
loop_
_entity_poly.entity_id
_entity_poly.type
_entity_poly.pdbx_seq_one_letter_code
_entity_poly.pdbx_strand_id
1 'polypeptide(L)'
;MGQALLKEVPKLKEWPHFSSEGEYDHMEFIRGIDMIKEDFELPNRFVTAIFNTLFTRSAHRWYIKLRQAHGHQSWTWWKTQIIKKWANDSWRFKVETDFESSRFSATLYHGSTNKKID
;
A
#
# COMPACT_ATOMS: atom_id res chain seq x y z
N MET A 1 16.46 -20.41 13.01
CA MET A 1 15.33 -19.81 13.75
C MET A 1 14.19 -19.45 12.77
N GLY A 2 13.53 -20.43 12.12
CA GLY A 2 12.68 -20.13 10.93
C GLY A 2 11.23 -20.60 10.98
N GLN A 3 10.77 -21.19 12.08
CA GLN A 3 9.43 -21.81 12.15
C GLN A 3 8.48 -21.15 13.16
N ALA A 4 8.97 -20.26 14.02
CA ALA A 4 8.15 -19.60 15.05
C ALA A 4 7.29 -18.46 14.48
N LEU A 5 7.87 -17.62 13.63
CA LEU A 5 7.18 -16.42 13.09
C LEU A 5 5.96 -16.76 12.24
N LEU A 6 5.96 -17.90 11.52
CA LEU A 6 4.83 -18.34 10.70
C LEU A 6 3.57 -18.68 11.53
N LYS A 7 3.72 -19.01 12.82
CA LYS A 7 2.58 -19.25 13.71
C LYS A 7 1.92 -17.96 14.20
N GLU A 8 2.65 -16.85 14.15
CA GLU A 8 2.19 -15.54 14.60
C GLU A 8 1.62 -14.70 13.46
N VAL A 9 1.86 -15.09 12.20
CA VAL A 9 1.27 -14.43 11.03
C VAL A 9 -0.26 -14.41 11.18
N PRO A 10 -0.90 -13.25 10.98
CA PRO A 10 -2.34 -13.11 11.06
C PRO A 10 -3.03 -14.16 10.19
N LYS A 11 -4.13 -14.72 10.67
CA LYS A 11 -4.91 -15.67 9.88
C LYS A 11 -5.40 -14.97 8.64
N LEU A 12 -5.53 -15.69 7.52
CA LEU A 12 -5.93 -15.11 6.22
C LEU A 12 -7.21 -14.25 6.26
N LYS A 13 -8.11 -14.49 7.24
CA LYS A 13 -9.32 -13.70 7.48
C LYS A 13 -9.07 -12.30 8.06
N GLU A 14 -7.93 -12.09 8.70
CA GLU A 14 -7.50 -10.84 9.35
C GLU A 14 -6.71 -9.95 8.39
N TRP A 15 -6.35 -10.47 7.21
CA TRP A 15 -5.68 -9.70 6.16
C TRP A 15 -6.67 -8.75 5.47
N PRO A 16 -6.20 -7.61 4.95
CA PRO A 16 -7.05 -6.68 4.21
C PRO A 16 -7.57 -7.36 2.93
N HIS A 17 -8.85 -7.21 2.64
CA HIS A 17 -9.47 -7.70 1.40
C HIS A 17 -9.70 -6.53 0.46
N PHE A 18 -9.43 -6.71 -0.84
CA PHE A 18 -9.58 -5.66 -1.83
C PHE A 18 -10.68 -6.02 -2.83
N SER A 19 -11.69 -5.17 -2.92
CA SER A 19 -12.86 -5.37 -3.80
C SER A 19 -12.86 -4.42 -5.00
N SER A 20 -12.10 -3.32 -4.93
CA SER A 20 -12.07 -2.22 -5.89
C SER A 20 -13.35 -1.39 -6.01
N GLU A 21 -14.25 -1.50 -5.03
CA GLU A 21 -15.53 -0.79 -5.02
C GLU A 21 -15.52 0.51 -4.20
N GLY A 22 -14.47 0.75 -3.39
CA GLY A 22 -14.32 1.96 -2.56
C GLY A 22 -13.31 2.98 -3.10
N GLU A 23 -13.56 4.27 -2.84
CA GLU A 23 -12.53 5.31 -3.01
C GLU A 23 -11.39 5.02 -2.00
N TYR A 24 -10.14 5.09 -2.45
CA TYR A 24 -8.93 4.83 -1.64
C TYR A 24 -8.67 3.39 -1.13
N ASP A 25 -9.55 2.43 -1.43
CA ASP A 25 -9.45 1.00 -1.04
C ASP A 25 -8.08 0.37 -1.42
N HIS A 26 -7.47 0.80 -2.52
CA HIS A 26 -6.22 0.22 -3.02
C HIS A 26 -4.97 0.65 -2.24
N MET A 27 -4.96 1.84 -1.64
CA MET A 27 -3.82 2.33 -0.87
C MET A 27 -3.81 1.78 0.55
N GLU A 28 -4.97 1.67 1.18
CA GLU A 28 -5.12 0.99 2.47
C GLU A 28 -4.76 -0.48 2.34
N PHE A 29 -5.21 -1.14 1.26
CA PHE A 29 -4.79 -2.50 0.96
C PHE A 29 -3.27 -2.63 0.85
N ILE A 30 -2.61 -1.80 0.03
CA ILE A 30 -1.15 -1.84 -0.13
C ILE A 30 -0.44 -1.62 1.21
N ARG A 31 -0.87 -0.62 1.99
CA ARG A 31 -0.26 -0.27 3.27
C ARG A 31 -0.41 -1.40 4.29
N GLY A 32 -1.60 -2.01 4.38
CA GLY A 32 -1.84 -3.14 5.27
C GLY A 32 -0.98 -4.35 4.94
N ILE A 33 -0.76 -4.64 3.66
CA ILE A 33 0.17 -5.69 3.23
C ILE A 33 1.62 -5.34 3.55
N ASP A 34 2.04 -4.09 3.33
CA ASP A 34 3.41 -3.64 3.67
C ASP A 34 3.68 -3.79 5.18
N MET A 35 2.74 -3.40 6.05
CA MET A 35 2.85 -3.56 7.51
C MET A 35 2.99 -5.02 7.92
N ILE A 36 2.10 -5.91 7.48
CA ILE A 36 2.18 -7.35 7.81
C ILE A 36 3.47 -7.97 7.26
N LYS A 37 3.92 -7.53 6.08
CA LYS A 37 5.17 -8.05 5.50
C LYS A 37 6.40 -7.60 6.29
N GLU A 38 6.39 -6.39 6.86
CA GLU A 38 7.44 -5.85 7.71
C GLU A 38 7.45 -6.53 9.08
N ASP A 39 6.31 -6.56 9.77
CA ASP A 39 6.18 -7.12 11.12
C ASP A 39 6.55 -8.61 11.19
N PHE A 40 6.28 -9.37 10.12
CA PHE A 40 6.50 -10.82 10.07
C PHE A 40 7.62 -11.25 9.10
N GLU A 41 8.41 -10.29 8.59
CA GLU A 41 9.51 -10.51 7.63
C GLU A 41 9.15 -11.43 6.45
N LEU A 42 7.92 -11.29 5.92
CA LEU A 42 7.38 -12.27 4.98
C LEU A 42 8.08 -12.21 3.61
N PRO A 43 8.36 -13.37 2.98
CA PRO A 43 8.93 -13.40 1.64
C PRO A 43 7.87 -13.04 0.59
N ASN A 44 8.28 -12.37 -0.49
CA ASN A 44 7.38 -11.94 -1.58
C ASN A 44 6.50 -13.07 -2.12
N ARG A 45 7.04 -14.29 -2.21
CA ARG A 45 6.31 -15.48 -2.68
C ARG A 45 5.07 -15.78 -1.83
N PHE A 46 5.14 -15.56 -0.51
CA PHE A 46 4.03 -15.80 0.40
C PHE A 46 2.90 -14.81 0.15
N VAL A 47 3.23 -13.52 0.12
CA VAL A 47 2.30 -12.43 -0.16
C VAL A 47 1.59 -12.64 -1.51
N THR A 48 2.33 -13.00 -2.56
CA THR A 48 1.70 -13.26 -3.87
C THR A 48 0.90 -14.56 -3.96
N ALA A 49 1.07 -15.51 -3.03
CA ALA A 49 0.29 -16.75 -2.99
C ALA A 49 -1.10 -16.51 -2.39
N ILE A 50 -1.20 -15.63 -1.39
CA ILE A 50 -2.46 -15.32 -0.71
C ILE A 50 -3.35 -14.34 -1.47
N PHE A 51 -2.85 -13.66 -2.51
CA PHE A 51 -3.63 -12.74 -3.36
C PHE A 51 -4.89 -13.33 -3.95
N ASN A 52 -4.90 -14.63 -4.25
CA ASN A 52 -6.09 -15.30 -4.74
C ASN A 52 -7.27 -15.21 -3.76
N THR A 53 -7.00 -15.05 -2.46
CA THR A 53 -8.01 -14.91 -1.41
C THR A 53 -8.27 -13.45 -1.06
N LEU A 54 -7.24 -12.60 -1.11
CA LEU A 54 -7.39 -11.20 -0.73
C LEU A 54 -8.11 -10.36 -1.78
N PHE A 55 -7.93 -10.67 -3.06
CA PHE A 55 -8.68 -10.03 -4.14
C PHE A 55 -10.07 -10.62 -4.25
N THR A 56 -11.09 -9.77 -4.30
CA THR A 56 -12.49 -10.18 -4.42
C THR A 56 -13.15 -9.54 -5.65
N ARG A 57 -14.25 -10.12 -6.11
CA ARG A 57 -15.11 -9.59 -7.20
C ARG A 57 -14.33 -9.18 -8.47
N SER A 58 -14.41 -7.92 -8.88
CA SER A 58 -13.77 -7.37 -10.08
C SER A 58 -12.26 -7.35 -9.97
N ALA A 59 -11.71 -7.06 -8.78
CA ALA A 59 -10.27 -7.09 -8.53
C ALA A 59 -9.69 -8.50 -8.66
N HIS A 60 -10.44 -9.52 -8.25
CA HIS A 60 -10.05 -10.93 -8.41
C HIS A 60 -9.92 -11.34 -9.88
N ARG A 61 -10.90 -10.97 -10.71
CA ARG A 61 -10.86 -11.24 -12.16
C ARG A 61 -9.69 -10.54 -12.84
N TRP A 62 -9.37 -9.32 -12.43
CA TRP A 62 -8.20 -8.60 -12.93
C TRP A 62 -6.89 -9.29 -12.50
N TYR A 63 -6.78 -9.69 -11.24
CA TYR A 63 -5.63 -10.40 -10.70
C TYR A 63 -5.33 -11.69 -11.48
N ILE A 64 -6.33 -12.55 -11.71
CA ILE A 64 -6.16 -13.81 -12.44
C ILE A 64 -5.60 -13.55 -13.84
N LYS A 65 -6.18 -12.61 -14.58
CA LYS A 65 -5.73 -12.27 -15.94
C LYS A 65 -4.28 -11.79 -15.96
N LEU A 66 -3.91 -10.92 -15.02
CA LEU A 66 -2.56 -10.37 -14.95
C LEU A 66 -1.54 -11.43 -14.51
N ARG A 67 -1.92 -12.32 -13.58
CA ARG A 67 -1.09 -13.43 -13.12
C ARG A 67 -0.83 -14.46 -14.23
N GLN A 68 -1.84 -14.75 -15.05
CA GLN A 68 -1.69 -15.64 -16.20
C GLN A 68 -0.76 -15.04 -17.27
N ALA A 69 -0.83 -13.73 -17.50
CA ALA A 69 -0.02 -13.05 -18.51
C ALA A 69 1.45 -12.86 -18.10
N HIS A 70 1.73 -12.57 -16.83
CA HIS A 70 3.06 -12.17 -16.36
C HIS A 70 3.72 -13.16 -15.39
N GLY A 71 3.04 -14.25 -15.02
CA GLY A 71 3.58 -15.29 -14.15
C GLY A 71 3.85 -14.83 -12.71
N HIS A 72 4.84 -15.42 -12.05
CA HIS A 72 5.23 -15.06 -10.69
C HIS A 72 6.02 -13.74 -10.70
N GLN A 73 5.50 -12.73 -10.00
CA GLN A 73 6.09 -11.40 -9.92
C GLN A 73 6.30 -10.97 -8.46
N SER A 74 7.20 -10.01 -8.25
CA SER A 74 7.50 -9.47 -6.92
C SER A 74 6.36 -8.61 -6.36
N TRP A 75 6.33 -8.42 -5.04
CA TRP A 75 5.34 -7.53 -4.41
C TRP A 75 5.46 -6.10 -4.95
N THR A 76 6.67 -5.58 -5.12
CA THR A 76 6.92 -4.26 -5.71
C THR A 76 6.26 -4.10 -7.08
N TRP A 77 6.37 -5.12 -7.95
CA TRP A 77 5.73 -5.10 -9.25
C TRP A 77 4.20 -5.04 -9.13
N TRP A 78 3.62 -5.84 -8.22
CA TRP A 78 2.19 -5.84 -7.96
C TRP A 78 1.68 -4.49 -7.42
N LYS A 79 2.42 -3.82 -6.53
CA LYS A 79 2.10 -2.46 -6.08
C LYS A 79 1.97 -1.51 -7.27
N THR A 80 2.93 -1.53 -8.18
CA THR A 80 2.89 -0.71 -9.41
C THR A 80 1.66 -1.01 -10.26
N GLN A 81 1.26 -2.28 -10.41
CA GLN A 81 0.08 -2.63 -11.20
C GLN A 81 -1.23 -2.22 -10.53
N ILE A 82 -1.34 -2.40 -9.21
CA ILE A 82 -2.51 -1.97 -8.43
C ILE A 82 -2.67 -0.45 -8.55
N ILE A 83 -1.61 0.31 -8.29
CA ILE A 83 -1.61 1.77 -8.45
C ILE A 83 -1.97 2.12 -9.89
N LYS A 84 -1.29 1.56 -10.90
CA LYS A 84 -1.59 1.86 -12.31
C LYS A 84 -3.06 1.61 -12.69
N LYS A 85 -3.70 0.59 -12.11
CA LYS A 85 -5.07 0.20 -12.45
C LYS A 85 -6.14 1.06 -11.77
N TRP A 86 -5.91 1.46 -10.51
CA TRP A 86 -6.93 2.12 -9.68
C TRP A 86 -6.59 3.55 -9.23
N ALA A 87 -5.36 4.01 -9.45
CA ALA A 87 -5.02 5.43 -9.38
C ALA A 87 -5.59 6.15 -10.61
N ASN A 88 -6.78 6.75 -10.45
CA ASN A 88 -7.31 7.70 -11.42
C ASN A 88 -6.52 9.02 -11.39
N ASP A 89 -6.67 9.86 -12.42
CA ASP A 89 -5.92 11.11 -12.55
C ASP A 89 -6.18 12.07 -11.38
N SER A 90 -7.39 12.05 -10.82
CA SER A 90 -7.74 12.83 -9.62
C SER A 90 -6.97 12.39 -8.37
N TRP A 91 -6.70 11.08 -8.19
CA TRP A 91 -5.86 10.58 -7.12
C TRP A 91 -4.40 11.01 -7.31
N ARG A 92 -3.88 10.90 -8.54
CA ARG A 92 -2.49 11.32 -8.84
C ARG A 92 -2.30 12.81 -8.54
N PHE A 93 -3.27 13.62 -8.95
CA PHE A 93 -3.28 15.05 -8.68
C PHE A 93 -3.33 15.36 -7.18
N LYS A 94 -4.17 14.67 -6.39
CA LYS A 94 -4.22 14.84 -4.93
C LYS A 94 -2.89 14.44 -4.26
N VAL A 95 -2.31 13.30 -4.63
CA VAL A 95 -1.01 12.86 -4.08
C VAL A 95 0.12 13.82 -4.44
N GLU A 96 0.14 14.33 -5.68
CA GLU A 96 1.11 15.35 -6.10
C GLU A 96 0.94 16.64 -5.28
N THR A 97 -0.31 17.10 -5.09
CA THR A 97 -0.63 18.28 -4.29
C THR A 97 -0.25 18.13 -2.81
N ASP A 98 -0.52 16.97 -2.22
CA ASP A 98 -0.15 16.65 -0.83
C ASP A 98 1.37 16.55 -0.66
N PHE A 99 2.08 16.05 -1.67
CA PHE A 99 3.54 16.01 -1.69
C PHE A 99 4.16 17.41 -1.83
N GLU A 100 3.65 18.22 -2.76
CA GLU A 100 4.08 19.62 -2.95
C GLU A 100 3.84 20.47 -1.70
N SER A 101 2.68 20.33 -1.06
CA SER A 101 2.35 21.07 0.16
C SER A 101 3.20 20.63 1.37
N SER A 102 3.55 19.36 1.48
CA SER A 102 4.46 18.85 2.50
C SER A 102 5.90 19.38 2.32
N ARG A 103 6.33 19.59 1.06
CA ARG A 103 7.65 20.14 0.72
C ARG A 103 7.75 21.66 0.94
N PHE A 104 6.63 22.36 0.97
CA PHE A 104 6.51 23.82 1.15
C PHE A 104 6.00 24.24 2.53
N SER A 105 6.44 23.57 3.60
CA SER A 105 6.34 24.10 4.97
C SER A 105 7.44 25.14 5.26
N ALA A 106 7.60 26.14 4.37
CA ALA A 106 8.55 27.24 4.54
C ALA A 106 8.11 28.27 5.60
N THR A 107 6.89 28.16 6.14
CA THR A 107 6.32 29.11 7.11
C THR A 107 6.67 28.82 8.57
N LEU A 108 7.33 27.70 8.89
CA LEU A 108 7.80 27.43 10.26
C LEU A 108 9.10 28.19 10.65
N TYR A 109 9.68 28.98 9.74
CA TYR A 109 10.94 29.71 9.96
C TYR A 109 10.83 31.24 10.01
N HIS A 110 9.65 31.82 10.22
CA HIS A 110 9.54 33.26 10.54
C HIS A 110 8.61 33.47 11.74
N GLY A 111 9.18 33.43 12.94
CA GLY A 111 8.40 33.82 14.13
C GLY A 111 8.98 33.49 15.50
N SER A 112 10.30 33.46 15.69
CA SER A 112 10.84 33.45 17.06
C SER A 112 12.22 34.09 17.17
N THR A 113 12.31 35.37 16.81
CA THR A 113 13.31 36.28 17.37
C THR A 113 12.77 37.69 17.32
N ASN A 114 12.20 38.13 18.44
CA ASN A 114 12.37 39.47 19.03
C ASN A 114 11.16 39.83 19.90
N LYS A 115 11.31 39.64 21.22
CA LYS A 115 10.86 40.66 22.16
C LYS A 115 11.98 40.97 23.14
N LYS A 116 12.36 42.24 23.08
CA LYS A 116 13.41 42.92 23.82
C LYS A 116 13.11 42.91 25.33
N ILE A 117 14.22 42.90 26.06
CA ILE A 117 14.50 43.57 27.33
C ILE A 117 13.58 44.77 27.58
N ASP A 118 12.90 44.78 28.73
CA ASP A 118 12.96 45.84 29.77
C ASP A 118 12.50 45.25 31.11
#